data_AF-A0AAJ6NT85-F1
#
_entry.id   AF-A0AAJ6NT85-F1
#
_cell.length_a   1.000
_cell.length_b   1.000
_cell.length_c   1.000
_cell.angle_alpha   90.00
_cell.angle_beta   90.00
_cell.angle_gamma   90.00
#
_symmetry.space_group_name_H-M   'P 1'
#
loop_
_entity.id
_entity.type
_entity.pdbx_description
1 polymer ?
#
loop_
_entity_poly.entity_id
_entity_poly.type
_entity_poly.pdbx_seq_one_letter_code
_entity_poly.pdbx_strand_id
1 'polypeptide(L)'
;MTQVQNFDDNQNFSQVQSEQYLPSEDFDAPTLKSAQNSSPKREQIKHLLIGSPKAVTSTIHFLQVIGYANVGDWSQLIPTENPNEVMSILIRQILTQ
;
A
#
# COMPACT_ATOMS: atom_id res chain seq x y z
N MET A 1 -3.69 -46.83 45.79
CA MET A 1 -2.48 -46.22 45.19
C MET A 1 -2.81 -46.07 43.71
N THR A 2 -3.13 -44.90 43.17
CA THR A 2 -2.32 -43.68 43.08
C THR A 2 -3.23 -42.46 42.89
N GLN A 3 -2.73 -41.30 43.33
CA GLN A 3 -3.40 -40.03 43.56
C GLN A 3 -3.89 -39.27 42.31
N VAL A 4 -4.88 -38.43 42.60
CA VAL A 4 -5.51 -37.32 41.86
C VAL A 4 -4.52 -36.17 41.66
N GLN A 5 -4.65 -35.37 40.59
CA GLN A 5 -4.57 -33.90 40.71
C GLN A 5 -5.21 -33.23 39.47
N ASN A 6 -6.36 -32.59 39.66
CA ASN A 6 -6.94 -31.63 38.72
C ASN A 6 -6.15 -30.31 38.80
N PHE A 7 -5.85 -29.70 37.65
CA PHE A 7 -5.33 -28.34 37.56
C PHE A 7 -6.33 -27.48 36.78
N ASP A 8 -7.13 -26.73 37.55
CA ASP A 8 -7.71 -25.45 37.15
C ASP A 8 -6.73 -24.37 37.62
N ASP A 9 -6.18 -23.56 36.71
CA ASP A 9 -5.48 -22.32 37.06
C ASP A 9 -5.79 -21.26 36.01
N ASN A 10 -6.96 -20.64 36.19
CA ASN A 10 -7.19 -19.25 35.85
C ASN A 10 -6.65 -18.40 37.01
N GLN A 11 -5.72 -17.49 36.76
CA GLN A 11 -5.72 -16.09 37.26
C GLN A 11 -4.31 -15.47 37.14
N ASN A 12 -4.27 -14.36 36.41
CA ASN A 12 -3.58 -13.12 36.78
C ASN A 12 -2.03 -13.09 36.84
N PHE A 13 -1.39 -12.85 35.68
CA PHE A 13 -0.07 -12.20 35.65
C PHE A 13 -0.24 -10.68 35.62
N SER A 14 -0.24 -10.08 36.81
CA SER A 14 -0.15 -8.63 37.00
C SER A 14 1.31 -8.16 36.82
N GLN A 15 1.43 -7.08 36.04
CA GLN A 15 2.45 -6.02 36.10
C GLN A 15 3.92 -6.44 36.18
N VAL A 16 4.57 -6.50 35.01
CA VAL A 16 6.03 -6.37 34.91
C VAL A 16 6.46 -4.96 35.32
N GLN A 17 7.40 -4.93 36.26
CA GLN A 17 7.95 -3.77 36.94
C GLN A 17 8.51 -2.70 35.99
N SER A 18 8.03 -1.48 36.18
CA SER A 18 8.58 -0.25 35.63
C SER A 18 9.65 0.32 36.56
N GLU A 19 10.91 -0.12 36.41
CA GLU A 19 12.07 0.63 36.91
C GLU A 19 13.25 0.47 35.96
N GLN A 20 13.32 1.34 34.95
CA GLN A 20 14.59 1.69 34.31
C GLN A 20 14.78 3.21 34.39
N TYR A 21 15.38 3.61 35.53
CA TYR A 21 16.33 4.70 35.72
C TYR A 21 16.37 5.80 34.65
N LEU A 22 15.91 7.01 35.01
CA LEU A 22 16.31 8.23 34.32
C LEU A 22 17.75 8.60 34.72
N PRO A 23 18.67 8.80 33.77
CA PRO A 23 19.83 9.66 33.98
C PRO A 23 19.37 11.11 33.83
N SER A 24 19.73 11.92 34.83
CA SER A 24 19.57 13.37 34.88
C SER A 24 20.21 14.08 33.69
N GLU A 25 19.53 15.13 33.24
CA GLU A 25 19.91 16.10 32.20
C GLU A 25 21.36 16.61 32.36
N ASP A 26 22.15 16.53 31.29
CA ASP A 26 22.83 17.70 30.69
C ASP A 26 23.62 17.28 29.44
N PHE A 27 23.12 17.56 28.24
CA PHE A 27 23.91 17.74 27.02
C PHE A 27 22.99 18.43 26.00
N ASP A 28 23.36 19.64 25.58
CA ASP A 28 22.79 20.37 24.45
C ASP A 28 22.81 19.51 23.17
N ALA A 29 21.84 18.63 23.04
CA ALA A 29 21.64 17.86 21.82
C ALA A 29 20.96 18.79 20.80
N PRO A 30 21.53 18.97 19.59
CA PRO A 30 20.85 19.74 18.57
C PRO A 30 19.52 19.06 18.33
N THR A 31 18.44 19.78 18.63
CA THR A 31 17.07 19.37 18.37
C THR A 31 17.08 18.84 16.94
N LEU A 32 16.86 17.54 16.76
CA LEU A 32 16.62 16.97 15.44
C LEU A 32 15.36 17.66 14.96
N LYS A 33 15.55 18.77 14.25
CA LYS A 33 14.52 19.43 13.46
C LYS A 33 13.92 18.29 12.67
N SER A 34 12.68 17.95 13.00
CA SER A 34 11.88 17.01 12.23
C SER A 34 12.14 17.40 10.79
N ALA A 35 12.92 16.56 10.09
CA ALA A 35 13.09 16.71 8.68
C ALA A 35 11.66 16.58 8.20
N GLN A 36 11.04 17.71 7.89
CA GLN A 36 9.82 17.76 7.12
C GLN A 36 10.26 17.17 5.79
N ASN A 37 10.27 15.84 5.76
CA ASN A 37 10.48 15.05 4.59
C ASN A 37 9.32 15.48 3.72
N SER A 38 9.59 16.40 2.80
CA SER A 38 8.72 16.71 1.68
C SER A 38 8.70 15.43 0.85
N SER A 39 7.98 14.42 1.34
CA SER A 39 7.73 13.20 0.61
C SER A 39 7.16 13.65 -0.72
N PRO A 40 7.76 13.25 -1.85
CA PRO A 40 7.31 13.71 -3.14
C PRO A 40 5.82 13.42 -3.26
N LYS A 41 5.05 14.46 -3.61
CA LYS A 41 3.59 14.40 -3.59
C LYS A 41 3.16 13.36 -4.61
N ARG A 42 2.40 12.38 -4.16
CA ARG A 42 1.79 11.39 -5.05
C ARG A 42 0.40 11.85 -5.43
N GLU A 43 0.09 11.81 -6.71
CA GLU A 43 -1.21 12.14 -7.24
C GLU A 43 -1.81 10.94 -7.96
N GLN A 44 -3.11 10.75 -7.74
CA GLN A 44 -3.87 9.71 -8.39
C GLN A 44 -4.27 10.16 -9.79
N ILE A 45 -3.90 9.39 -10.81
CA ILE A 45 -4.36 9.61 -12.19
C ILE A 45 -5.10 8.39 -12.72
N LYS A 46 -5.94 8.62 -13.71
CA LYS A 46 -6.65 7.59 -14.47
C LYS A 46 -6.25 7.68 -15.94
N HIS A 47 -5.76 6.59 -16.50
CA HIS A 47 -5.61 6.43 -17.94
C HIS A 47 -6.87 5.81 -18.49
N LEU A 48 -7.36 6.36 -19.59
CA LEU A 48 -8.52 5.86 -20.30
C LEU A 48 -8.08 5.54 -21.73
N LEU A 49 -8.13 4.28 -22.10
CA LEU A 49 -7.94 3.84 -23.48
C LEU A 49 -9.33 3.61 -24.08
N ILE A 50 -9.60 4.19 -25.24
CA ILE A 50 -10.82 3.99 -26.02
C ILE A 50 -10.42 3.68 -27.46
N GLY A 51 -11.04 2.67 -28.06
CA GLY A 51 -10.82 2.33 -29.46
C GLY A 51 -11.31 0.92 -29.77
N SER A 52 -10.87 0.37 -30.90
CA SER A 52 -11.23 -1.01 -31.24
C SER A 52 -10.69 -2.02 -30.20
N PRO A 53 -11.34 -3.18 -29.99
CA PRO A 53 -10.85 -4.21 -29.07
C PRO A 53 -9.39 -4.60 -29.32
N LYS A 54 -9.01 -4.70 -30.60
CA LYS A 54 -7.63 -5.02 -31.00
C LYS A 54 -6.66 -3.90 -30.62
N ALA A 55 -7.01 -2.64 -30.88
CA ALA A 55 -6.16 -1.50 -30.57
C ALA A 55 -5.94 -1.38 -29.06
N VAL A 56 -7.01 -1.39 -28.26
CA VAL A 56 -6.92 -1.28 -26.80
C VAL A 56 -6.09 -2.42 -26.20
N THR A 57 -6.36 -3.67 -26.60
CA THR A 57 -5.59 -4.84 -26.12
C THR A 57 -4.11 -4.75 -26.51
N SER A 58 -3.81 -4.36 -27.75
CA SER A 58 -2.43 -4.22 -28.22
C SER A 58 -1.68 -3.13 -27.46
N THR A 59 -2.33 -2.00 -27.18
CA THR A 59 -1.76 -0.92 -26.38
C THR A 59 -1.49 -1.35 -24.94
N ILE A 60 -2.41 -2.09 -24.31
CA ILE A 60 -2.20 -2.63 -22.95
C ILE A 60 -0.97 -3.55 -22.92
N HIS A 61 -0.84 -4.47 -23.87
CA HIS A 61 0.35 -5.34 -23.94
C HIS A 61 1.64 -4.56 -24.21
N PHE A 62 1.59 -3.55 -25.09
CA PHE A 62 2.73 -2.69 -25.33
C PHE A 62 3.17 -1.95 -24.05
N LEU A 63 2.22 -1.38 -23.31
CA LEU A 63 2.47 -0.72 -22.03
C LEU A 63 3.03 -1.66 -20.97
N GLN A 64 2.66 -2.94 -21.00
CA GLN A 64 3.31 -3.96 -20.17
C GLN A 64 4.76 -4.20 -20.59
N VAL A 65 5.03 -4.37 -21.88
CA VAL A 65 6.38 -4.64 -22.41
C VAL A 65 7.37 -3.53 -22.03
N ILE A 66 6.92 -2.27 -22.06
CA ILE A 66 7.75 -1.13 -21.67
C ILE A 66 7.79 -0.89 -20.15
N GLY A 67 7.18 -1.76 -19.35
CA GLY A 67 7.19 -1.68 -17.89
C GLY A 67 6.30 -0.59 -17.29
N TYR A 68 5.35 -0.04 -18.06
CA TYR A 68 4.47 1.02 -17.59
C TYR A 68 3.41 0.50 -16.60
N ALA A 69 2.69 -0.57 -16.96
CA ALA A 69 1.68 -1.22 -16.13
C ALA A 69 1.45 -2.67 -16.59
N ASN A 70 1.10 -3.57 -15.68
CA ASN A 70 0.76 -4.94 -16.04
C ASN A 70 -0.63 -5.01 -16.69
N VAL A 71 -0.89 -6.02 -17.51
CA VAL A 71 -2.23 -6.26 -18.10
C VAL A 71 -3.31 -6.35 -17.01
N GLY A 72 -3.02 -7.00 -15.88
CA GLY A 72 -3.96 -7.15 -14.76
C GLY A 72 -4.26 -5.86 -14.00
N ASP A 73 -3.50 -4.78 -14.21
CA ASP A 73 -3.75 -3.48 -13.56
C ASP A 73 -4.89 -2.71 -14.25
N TRP A 74 -5.25 -3.10 -15.47
CA TRP A 74 -6.30 -2.48 -16.27
C TRP A 74 -7.67 -3.09 -15.94
N SER A 75 -8.72 -2.28 -16.04
CA SER A 75 -10.09 -2.80 -16.02
C SER A 75 -10.33 -3.74 -17.20
N GLN A 76 -11.31 -4.63 -17.04
CA GLN A 76 -11.85 -5.38 -18.17
C GLN A 76 -12.29 -4.43 -19.29
N LEU A 77 -12.27 -4.91 -20.53
CA LEU A 77 -12.77 -4.16 -21.68
C LEU A 77 -14.29 -3.96 -21.53
N ILE A 78 -14.73 -2.71 -21.54
CA ILE A 78 -16.14 -2.34 -21.42
C ILE A 78 -16.58 -1.79 -22.79
N PRO A 79 -17.64 -2.33 -23.42
CA PRO A 79 -18.22 -1.74 -24.63
C PRO A 79 -18.65 -0.29 -24.40
N THR A 80 -18.49 0.56 -25.41
CA THR A 80 -19.06 1.93 -25.39
C THR A 80 -20.38 1.96 -26.16
N GLU A 81 -20.96 3.16 -26.30
CA GLU A 81 -22.14 3.38 -27.15
C GLU A 81 -21.83 3.19 -28.64
N ASN A 82 -20.54 3.22 -29.03
CA ASN A 82 -20.13 3.08 -30.41
C ASN A 82 -19.90 1.59 -30.77
N PRO A 83 -20.43 1.12 -31.91
CA PRO A 83 -20.16 -0.24 -32.38
C PRO A 83 -18.66 -0.48 -32.60
N ASN A 84 -18.18 -1.64 -32.18
CA ASN A 84 -16.77 -2.05 -32.29
C ASN A 84 -15.79 -1.16 -31.52
N GLU A 85 -16.26 -0.42 -30.52
CA GLU A 85 -15.43 0.37 -29.62
C GLU A 85 -15.55 -0.17 -28.18
N VAL A 86 -14.41 -0.23 -27.51
CA VAL A 86 -14.31 -0.60 -26.10
C VAL A 86 -13.43 0.40 -25.38
N MET A 87 -13.56 0.43 -24.06
CA MET A 87 -12.72 1.19 -23.18
C MET A 87 -12.08 0.33 -22.09
N SER A 88 -10.93 0.77 -21.58
CA SER A 88 -10.28 0.22 -20.40
C SER A 88 -9.61 1.31 -19.59
N ILE A 89 -9.65 1.16 -18.26
CA ILE A 89 -9.19 2.17 -17.30
C ILE A 89 -8.06 1.60 -16.45
N LEU A 90 -6.99 2.39 -16.29
CA LEU A 90 -5.90 2.13 -15.35
C LEU A 90 -5.81 3.26 -14.34
N ILE A 91 -5.74 2.94 -13.05
CA ILE A 91 -5.63 3.92 -11.97
C ILE A 91 -4.25 3.78 -11.31
N ARG A 92 -3.46 4.86 -11.21
CA ARG A 92 -2.12 4.83 -10.61
C ARG A 92 -1.83 6.06 -9.75
N GLN A 93 -0.91 5.90 -8.80
CA GLN A 93 -0.28 7.00 -8.09
C GLN A 93 1.02 7.37 -8.81
N ILE A 94 1.16 8.61 -9.24
CA ILE A 94 2.38 9.14 -9.86
C ILE A 94 3.02 10.18 -8.95
N LEU A 95 4.35 10.28 -9.01
CA LEU A 95 5.07 11.35 -8.34
C LEU A 95 4.88 12.62 -9.16
N THR A 96 4.38 13.68 -8.53
CA THR A 96 4.35 15.02 -9.11
C THR A 96 5.53 15.82 -8.57
N GLN A 97 6.16 16.62 -9.45
CA GLN A 97 7.32 17.46 -9.13
C GLN A 97 6.88 18.83 -8.64
#